data_AF-A0A318R529-F1
#
_entry.id   AF-A0A318R529-F1
#
_cell.length_a   1.000
_cell.length_b   1.000
_cell.length_c   1.000
_cell.angle_alpha   90.00
_cell.angle_beta   90.00
_cell.angle_gamma   90.00
#
_symmetry.space_group_name_H-M   'P 1'
#
loop_
_entity.id
_entity.type
_entity.pdbx_description
1 polymer ?
#
loop_
_entity_poly.entity_id
_entity_poly.type
_entity_poly.pdbx_seq_one_letter_code
_entity_poly.pdbx_strand_id
1 'polypeptide(L)' 'MSNSESREERKKRFKNLSSAERKMLIRKKLELQGLTEGSGVRGKDQSSYEKEEMIDLILLTRCFQKNKFQ' A
#
# COMPACT_ATOMS: atom_id res chain seq x y z
N MET A 1 -10.51 34.02 -3.85
CA MET A 1 -9.47 33.79 -2.83
C MET A 1 -8.43 32.84 -3.39
N SER A 2 -7.30 33.34 -3.89
CA SER A 2 -6.16 32.50 -4.24
C SER A 2 -5.48 32.07 -2.95
N ASN A 3 -6.01 31.02 -2.32
CA ASN A 3 -5.37 30.42 -1.14
C ASN A 3 -4.17 29.62 -1.66
N SER A 4 -3.09 30.32 -2.00
CA SER A 4 -1.84 29.71 -2.48
C SER A 4 -1.10 29.15 -1.28
N GLU A 5 -1.65 28.06 -0.75
CA GLU A 5 -0.95 27.28 0.24
C GLU A 5 0.42 26.88 -0.30
N SER A 6 1.46 27.08 0.50
CA SER A 6 2.79 26.63 0.16
C SER A 6 2.83 25.10 0.04
N ARG A 7 3.80 24.59 -0.71
CA ARG A 7 4.04 23.14 -0.82
C ARG A 7 4.19 22.49 0.55
N GLU A 8 4.76 23.22 1.51
CA GLU A 8 5.14 22.66 2.81
C GLU A 8 3.97 22.65 3.78
N GLU A 9 3.10 23.66 3.74
CA GLU A 9 1.80 23.64 4.40
C GLU A 9 0.94 22.48 3.88
N ARG A 10 0.94 22.26 2.56
CA ARG A 10 0.19 21.16 1.95
C ARG A 10 0.69 19.79 2.40
N LYS A 11 2.02 19.61 2.52
CA LYS A 11 2.63 18.40 3.10
C LYS A 11 2.24 18.23 4.58
N LYS A 12 2.26 19.31 5.36
CA LYS A 12 1.92 19.30 6.79
C LYS A 12 0.46 18.91 7.01
N ARG A 13 -0.47 19.50 6.26
CA ARG A 13 -1.89 19.10 6.30
C ARG A 13 -2.08 17.64 5.96
N PHE A 14 -1.45 17.16 4.88
CA PHE A 14 -1.56 15.76 4.49
C PHE A 14 -1.02 14.81 5.57
N LYS A 15 0.08 15.17 6.23
CA LYS A 15 0.65 14.42 7.37
C LYS A 15 -0.22 14.48 8.65
N ASN A 16 -1.11 15.45 8.78
CA ASN A 16 -2.00 15.57 9.93
C ASN A 16 -3.33 14.82 9.74
N LEU A 17 -3.66 14.42 8.51
CA LEU A 17 -4.83 13.58 8.24
C LEU A 17 -4.66 12.18 8.81
N SER A 18 -5.78 11.57 9.19
CA SER A 18 -5.85 10.15 9.56
C SER A 18 -5.49 9.25 8.37
N SER A 19 -5.17 7.99 8.66
CA SER A 19 -4.89 6.98 7.62
C SER A 19 -6.07 6.82 6.65
N ALA A 20 -7.30 6.82 7.15
CA ALA A 20 -8.51 6.69 6.35
C ALA A 20 -8.70 7.88 5.39
N GLU A 21 -8.54 9.10 5.89
CA GLU A 21 -8.66 10.33 5.09
C GLU A 21 -7.58 10.41 4.01
N ARG A 22 -6.33 10.02 4.32
CA ARG A 22 -5.26 9.96 3.31
C ARG A 22 -5.60 8.98 2.20
N LYS A 23 -6.08 7.77 2.55
CA LYS A 23 -6.49 6.76 1.56
C LYS A 23 -7.60 7.29 0.66
N MET A 24 -8.60 7.95 1.22
CA MET A 24 -9.70 8.55 0.46
C MET A 24 -9.21 9.63 -0.52
N LEU A 25 -8.32 10.52 -0.07
CA LEU A 25 -7.73 11.55 -0.94
C LEU A 25 -6.88 10.97 -2.06
N ILE A 26 -6.11 9.91 -1.78
CA ILE A 26 -5.31 9.22 -2.79
C ILE A 26 -6.22 8.60 -3.85
N ARG A 27 -7.28 7.88 -3.45
CA ARG A 27 -8.27 7.29 -4.38
C ARG A 27 -8.92 8.32 -5.28
N LYS A 28 -9.43 9.41 -4.70
CA LYS A 28 -10.03 10.50 -5.47
C LYS A 28 -9.04 11.08 -6.50
N LYS A 29 -7.75 11.18 -6.15
CA LYS A 29 -6.72 11.65 -7.08
C LYS A 29 -6.43 10.63 -8.19
N LEU A 30 -6.42 9.34 -7.87
CA LEU A 30 -6.26 8.27 -8.85
C LEU A 30 -7.42 8.27 -9.87
N GLU A 31 -8.67 8.37 -9.39
CA GLU A 31 -9.87 8.49 -10.23
C GLU A 31 -9.78 9.67 -11.20
N LEU A 32 -9.39 10.85 -10.71
CA LEU A 32 -9.20 12.05 -11.54
C LEU A 32 -8.10 11.87 -12.60
N GLN A 33 -7.14 10.99 -12.36
CA GLN A 33 -6.07 10.67 -13.30
C GLN A 33 -6.41 9.47 -14.19
N GLY A 34 -7.62 8.90 -14.09
CA GLY A 34 -8.03 7.71 -14.81
C GLY A 34 -7.27 6.44 -14.38
N LEU A 35 -6.66 6.45 -13.20
CA LEU A 35 -5.88 5.33 -12.66
C LEU A 35 -6.75 4.49 -11.74
N THR A 36 -6.79 3.18 -11.99
CA THR A 36 -7.43 2.23 -11.07
C THR A 36 -6.48 1.87 -9.93
N GLU A 37 -6.99 1.87 -8.69
CA GLU A 37 -6.25 1.35 -7.52
C GLU A 37 -5.88 -0.12 -7.79
N GLY A 38 -4.59 -0.45 -7.62
CA GLY A 38 -4.10 -1.80 -7.92
C GLY A 38 -3.72 -2.05 -9.38
N SER A 39 -3.73 -1.05 -10.28
CA SER A 39 -3.30 -1.21 -11.69
C SER A 39 -1.83 -1.62 -11.89
N GLY A 40 -0.97 -1.43 -10.87
CA GLY A 40 0.40 -1.97 -10.82
C GLY A 40 0.51 -3.40 -10.28
N VAL A 41 -0.58 -3.92 -9.70
CA VAL A 41 -0.70 -5.34 -9.36
C VAL A 41 -1.18 -6.01 -10.65
N ARG A 42 -0.28 -6.74 -11.34
CA ARG A 42 -0.63 -7.47 -12.57
C ARG A 42 -1.88 -8.31 -12.29
N GLY A 43 -3.00 -7.91 -12.89
CA GLY A 43 -4.27 -8.60 -12.74
C GLY A 43 -4.20 -10.00 -13.34
N LYS A 44 -4.80 -10.97 -12.62
CA LYS A 44 -4.82 -12.43 -12.88
C LYS A 44 -3.43 -13.03 -12.61
N ASP A 45 -3.03 -13.38 -11.39
CA ASP A 45 -3.67 -14.30 -10.48
C ASP A 45 -3.13 -14.06 -9.07
N GLN A 46 -4.07 -13.72 -8.18
CA GLN A 46 -3.95 -13.77 -6.72
C GLN A 46 -2.88 -12.87 -6.11
N SER A 47 -3.11 -12.44 -4.87
CA SER A 47 -2.06 -11.77 -4.12
C SER A 47 -0.82 -12.67 -4.20
N SER A 48 0.38 -12.12 -4.41
CA SER A 48 1.57 -12.97 -4.52
C SER A 48 1.71 -13.94 -3.35
N TYR A 49 1.10 -13.64 -2.21
CA TYR A 49 1.05 -14.44 -0.99
C TYR A 49 0.04 -15.59 -0.96
N GLU A 50 -0.96 -15.57 -1.84
CA GLU A 50 -1.98 -16.65 -1.95
C GLU A 50 -1.51 -17.79 -2.86
N LYS A 51 -0.42 -17.59 -3.60
CA LYS A 51 0.20 -18.65 -4.39
C LYS A 51 0.76 -19.71 -3.46
N GLU A 52 0.46 -20.97 -3.76
CA GLU A 52 0.86 -22.14 -2.96
C GLU A 52 2.38 -22.15 -2.72
N GLU A 53 3.18 -21.82 -3.74
CA GLU A 53 4.64 -21.66 -3.65
C GLU A 53 5.09 -20.64 -2.57
N MET A 54 4.33 -19.55 -2.40
CA MET A 54 4.63 -18.50 -1.43
C MET A 54 4.17 -18.88 -0.02
N ILE A 55 3.08 -19.65 0.10
CA ILE A 55 2.65 -20.27 1.36
C ILE A 55 3.72 -21.28 1.82
N ASP A 56 4.20 -22.13 0.92
CA ASP A 56 5.26 -23.11 1.19
C ASP A 56 6.55 -22.43 1.64
N LEU A 57 6.96 -21.36 0.96
CA LEU A 57 8.15 -20.60 1.33
C LEU A 57 8.01 -19.95 2.71
N ILE A 58 6.82 -19.44 3.07
CA ILE A 58 6.53 -18.89 4.41
C ILE A 58 6.61 -19.99 5.48
N LEU A 59 6.05 -21.18 5.21
CA LEU A 59 6.09 -22.29 6.15
C LEU A 59 7.53 -22.80 6.35
N LEU A 60 8.27 -22.95 5.26
CA LEU A 60 9.67 -23.37 5.28
C LEU A 60 10.54 -22.41 6.10
N THR A 61 10.44 -21.11 5.82
CA THR A 61 11.19 -20.08 6.55
C THR A 61 10.82 -20.01 8.03
N ARG A 62 9.55 -20.21 8.39
CA ARG A 62 9.11 -20.34 9.80
C ARG A 62 9.72 -21.56 10.49
N CYS A 63 9.80 -22.70 9.80
CA CYS A 63 10.47 -23.90 10.34
C CYS A 63 11.95 -23.63 10.61
N PHE A 64 12.65 -22.94 9.69
CA PHE A 64 14.05 -22.56 9.91
C PHE A 64 14.24 -21.54 11.03
N GLN A 65 13.30 -20.62 11.23
CA GLN A 65 13.35 -19.69 12.37
C GLN A 65 13.17 -20.40 13.71
N LYS A 66 12.30 -21.42 13.79
CA LYS A 66 12.15 -22.24 15.00
C LYS A 66 13.40 -23.05 15.33
N ASN A 67 14.12 -23.52 14.32
CA ASN A 67 15.33 -24.34 14.50
C ASN A 67 16.63 -23.53 14.71
N LYS A 68 16.58 -22.20 14.64
CA LYS A 68 17.74 -21.33 14.94
C LYS A 68 17.90 -20.97 16.43
N PHE A 69 17.07 -21.54 17.31
CA PHE A 69 17.11 -21.33 18.75
C PHE A 69 17.30 -22.63 19.57
N GLN A 70 17.99 -23.62 19.00
CA GLN A 70 18.60 -24.74 19.74
C GLN A 70 20.12 -24.68 19.59
#